data_AF-A0A1K1NZV4-F1
#
_entry.id   AF-A0A1K1NZV4-F1
#
_cell.length_a   1.000
_cell.length_b   1.000
_cell.length_c   1.000
_cell.angle_alpha   90.00
_cell.angle_beta   90.00
_cell.angle_gamma   90.00
#
_symmetry.space_group_name_H-M   'P 1'
#
loop_
_entity.id
_entity.type
_entity.pdbx_description
1 polymer ?
#
loop_
_entity_poly.entity_id
_entity_poly.type
_entity_poly.pdbx_seq_one_letter_code
_entity_poly.pdbx_strand_id
1 'polypeptide(L)'
;MKRAVKALFIAVYFAVLIYIFVGMALSGYVDFDHMNIYFGEVPEGTAFADILLKDSSDELRLDLDINTNFNYCALVGLIPDFDIGENSEIVRYNEDDYRSLMFNHTDYGSVYLEGLEIARGENDDYMCFGGYTQPILKHFRHIKVAYCDKDGNILGITKEIKVKKTPLNDVTYEIKADGDELRCRFFKAPKYYLLALVLWAAVLFAVCAAVIIIKEKIAERQSAKMRIPIQSGEADNESKKQD
;
A
#
# COMPACT_ATOMS: atom_id res chain seq x y z
N MET A 1 11.76 29.82 34.24
CA MET A 1 12.42 28.66 33.62
C MET A 1 13.39 29.16 32.55
N LYS A 2 14.71 28.94 32.71
CA LYS A 2 15.74 29.49 31.81
C LYS A 2 15.44 29.08 30.35
N ARG A 3 15.63 29.99 29.37
CA ARG A 3 15.36 29.76 27.93
C ARG A 3 15.90 28.41 27.43
N ALA A 4 17.09 28.02 27.90
CA ALA A 4 17.73 26.74 27.59
C ALA A 4 16.95 25.50 28.07
N VAL A 5 16.30 25.56 29.23
CA VAL A 5 15.53 24.43 29.78
C VAL A 5 14.25 24.19 28.99
N LYS A 6 13.58 25.27 28.54
CA LYS A 6 12.42 25.17 27.65
C LYS A 6 12.81 24.59 26.28
N ALA A 7 13.93 25.05 25.71
CA ALA A 7 14.45 24.54 24.45
C ALA A 7 14.83 23.05 24.52
N LEU A 8 15.44 22.63 25.64
CA LEU A 8 15.77 21.22 25.87
C LEU A 8 14.52 20.34 25.98
N PHE A 9 13.51 20.78 26.72
CA PHE A 9 12.26 20.02 26.88
C PHE A 9 11.52 19.85 25.54
N ILE A 10 11.50 20.92 24.74
CA ILE A 10 11.00 20.92 23.37
C ILE A 10 11.78 19.90 22.55
N ALA A 11 13.11 19.98 22.50
CA ALA A 11 13.95 19.07 21.71
C ALA A 11 13.77 17.59 22.07
N VAL A 12 13.70 17.26 23.36
CA VAL A 12 13.49 15.87 23.83
C VAL A 12 12.10 15.36 23.44
N TYR A 13 11.06 16.19 23.61
CA TYR A 13 9.70 15.84 23.18
C TYR A 13 9.64 15.55 21.67
N PHE A 14 10.39 16.30 20.85
CA PHE A 14 10.49 16.04 19.40
C PHE A 14 11.27 14.79 19.05
N ALA A 15 12.37 14.51 19.74
CA ALA A 15 13.12 13.29 19.52
C ALA A 15 12.24 12.06 19.77
N VAL A 16 11.40 12.09 20.81
CA VAL A 16 10.44 11.03 21.13
C VAL A 16 9.35 10.92 20.06
N LEU A 17 8.76 12.03 19.60
CA LEU A 17 7.74 11.99 18.55
C LEU A 17 8.31 11.45 17.23
N ILE A 18 9.47 11.94 16.79
CA ILE A 18 10.13 11.44 15.58
C ILE A 18 10.43 9.95 15.74
N TYR A 19 10.94 9.52 16.88
CA TYR A 19 11.20 8.12 17.15
C TYR A 19 9.93 7.25 17.05
N ILE A 20 8.81 7.71 17.60
CA ILE A 20 7.52 7.00 17.53
C ILE A 20 7.02 6.94 16.07
N PHE A 21 7.04 8.05 15.33
CA PHE A 21 6.57 8.08 13.94
C PHE A 21 7.47 7.29 12.99
N VAL A 22 8.79 7.36 13.16
CA VAL A 22 9.75 6.55 12.39
C VAL A 22 9.61 5.08 12.76
N GLY A 23 9.43 4.76 14.05
CA GLY A 23 9.16 3.41 14.52
C GLY A 23 7.90 2.82 13.88
N MET A 24 6.79 3.57 13.87
CA MET A 24 5.54 3.16 13.20
C MET A 24 5.69 3.06 11.68
N ALA A 25 6.49 3.92 11.05
CA ALA A 25 6.75 3.87 9.61
C ALA A 25 7.59 2.66 9.21
N LEU A 26 8.56 2.27 10.05
CA LEU A 26 9.44 1.13 9.81
C LEU A 26 8.80 -0.20 10.23
N SER A 27 7.84 -0.20 11.17
CA SER A 27 7.13 -1.41 11.61
C SER A 27 6.02 -1.85 10.66
N GLY A 28 5.61 -1.00 9.72
CA GLY A 28 4.63 -1.35 8.69
C GLY A 28 5.23 -2.28 7.64
N TYR A 29 5.35 -3.57 7.95
CA TYR A 29 5.58 -4.58 6.94
C TYR A 29 4.36 -4.60 6.03
N VAL A 30 4.55 -4.22 4.76
CA VAL A 30 3.53 -4.41 3.74
C VAL A 30 3.99 -5.57 2.89
N ASP A 31 3.14 -6.57 2.87
CA ASP A 31 3.31 -7.73 2.02
C ASP A 31 3.02 -7.34 0.56
N PHE A 32 4.03 -7.49 -0.27
CA PHE A 32 4.01 -7.14 -1.68
C PHE A 32 4.09 -8.35 -2.60
N ASP A 33 4.43 -9.50 -2.02
CA ASP A 33 4.65 -10.75 -2.73
C ASP A 33 3.38 -11.61 -2.70
N HIS A 34 2.43 -11.28 -1.84
CA HIS A 34 1.16 -11.99 -1.74
C HIS A 34 -0.01 -11.19 -2.32
N MET A 35 -0.89 -11.92 -2.99
CA MET A 35 -2.15 -11.43 -3.52
C MET A 35 -3.28 -12.28 -2.96
N ASN A 36 -4.13 -11.63 -2.17
CA ASN A 36 -5.31 -12.26 -1.59
C ASN A 36 -6.54 -12.03 -2.46
N ILE A 37 -7.29 -13.09 -2.68
CA ILE A 37 -8.65 -13.09 -3.21
C ILE A 37 -9.56 -13.48 -2.05
N TYR A 38 -10.49 -12.61 -1.70
CA TYR A 38 -11.51 -12.88 -0.70
C TYR A 38 -12.83 -13.24 -1.36
N PHE A 39 -13.57 -14.16 -0.78
CA PHE A 39 -14.82 -14.66 -1.31
C PHE A 39 -16.01 -14.24 -0.45
N GLY A 40 -17.10 -13.87 -1.11
CA GLY A 40 -18.43 -13.71 -0.53
C GLY A 40 -19.28 -14.94 -0.83
N GLU A 41 -20.37 -14.76 -1.57
CA GLU A 41 -21.12 -15.88 -2.13
C GLU A 41 -20.28 -16.61 -3.20
N VAL A 42 -20.26 -17.93 -3.15
CA VAL A 42 -19.61 -18.79 -4.15
C VAL A 42 -20.59 -19.84 -4.67
N PRO A 43 -20.50 -20.26 -5.95
CA PRO A 43 -21.33 -21.35 -6.47
C PRO A 43 -21.19 -22.64 -5.66
N GLU A 44 -22.28 -23.40 -5.53
CA GLU A 44 -22.24 -24.71 -4.87
C GLU A 44 -21.28 -25.65 -5.60
N GLY A 45 -20.45 -26.38 -4.84
CA GLY A 45 -19.45 -27.30 -5.39
C GLY A 45 -18.10 -26.66 -5.71
N THR A 46 -17.93 -25.35 -5.46
CA THR A 46 -16.63 -24.67 -5.62
C THR A 46 -15.58 -25.29 -4.70
N ALA A 47 -14.50 -25.80 -5.29
CA ALA A 47 -13.34 -26.32 -4.59
C ALA A 47 -12.19 -25.31 -4.56
N PHE A 48 -12.01 -24.54 -5.64
CA PHE A 48 -11.02 -23.47 -5.74
C PHE A 48 -11.52 -22.37 -6.69
N ALA A 49 -10.77 -21.28 -6.78
CA ALA A 49 -11.00 -20.27 -7.80
C ALA A 49 -9.69 -19.94 -8.52
N ASP A 50 -9.77 -19.37 -9.71
CA ASP A 50 -8.59 -18.89 -10.43
C ASP A 50 -8.85 -17.52 -11.06
N ILE A 51 -7.78 -16.72 -11.18
CA ILE A 51 -7.82 -15.45 -11.88
C ILE A 51 -7.68 -15.74 -13.36
N LEU A 52 -8.66 -15.29 -14.13
CA LEU A 52 -8.58 -15.26 -15.57
C LEU A 52 -8.00 -13.92 -16.01
N LEU A 53 -6.89 -13.96 -16.72
CA LEU A 53 -6.21 -12.79 -17.25
C LEU A 53 -6.53 -12.64 -18.72
N LYS A 54 -6.96 -11.44 -19.13
CA LYS A 54 -7.13 -11.14 -20.54
C LYS A 54 -5.77 -11.00 -21.20
N ASP A 55 -5.46 -11.94 -22.08
CA ASP A 55 -4.25 -11.90 -22.87
C ASP A 55 -4.46 -11.04 -24.11
N SER A 56 -3.41 -10.31 -24.49
CA SER A 56 -3.38 -9.61 -25.79
C SER A 56 -2.03 -9.74 -26.49
N SER A 57 -1.10 -10.49 -25.90
CA SER A 57 0.25 -10.73 -26.37
C SER A 57 0.59 -12.21 -26.22
N ASP A 58 1.55 -12.76 -26.97
CA ASP A 58 1.96 -14.17 -26.82
C ASP A 58 2.78 -14.43 -25.54
N GLU A 59 2.50 -13.68 -24.46
CA GLU A 59 3.30 -13.66 -23.22
C GLU A 59 2.81 -14.67 -22.18
N LEU A 60 1.54 -15.09 -22.23
CA LEU A 60 1.08 -16.24 -21.45
C LEU A 60 1.42 -17.52 -22.19
N ARG A 61 2.35 -18.29 -21.61
CA ARG A 61 2.68 -19.62 -22.06
C ARG A 61 1.98 -20.63 -21.18
N LEU A 62 1.31 -21.55 -21.84
CA LEU A 62 0.70 -22.69 -21.18
C LEU A 62 1.81 -23.54 -20.56
N ASP A 63 1.79 -23.68 -19.24
CA ASP A 63 2.73 -24.54 -18.51
C ASP A 63 2.02 -25.88 -18.24
N LEU A 64 2.04 -26.72 -19.26
CA LEU A 64 1.36 -28.02 -19.32
C LEU A 64 2.01 -29.11 -18.49
N ASP A 65 3.19 -28.87 -17.89
CA ASP A 65 3.73 -29.85 -16.95
C ASP A 65 3.01 -29.70 -15.61
N ILE A 66 1.72 -30.03 -15.62
CA ILE A 66 0.78 -29.98 -14.50
C ILE A 66 1.38 -30.70 -13.28
N ASN A 67 2.13 -31.77 -13.50
CA ASN A 67 2.80 -32.53 -12.44
C ASN A 67 3.99 -31.81 -11.78
N THR A 68 4.58 -30.83 -12.46
CA THR A 68 5.66 -29.98 -11.90
C THR A 68 5.18 -28.55 -11.58
N ASN A 69 3.99 -28.16 -12.06
CA ASN A 69 3.38 -26.89 -11.76
C ASN A 69 3.12 -26.81 -10.25
N PHE A 70 3.83 -25.89 -9.60
CA PHE A 70 3.78 -25.74 -8.15
C PHE A 70 2.38 -25.39 -7.64
N ASN A 71 1.56 -24.66 -8.41
CA ASN A 71 0.17 -24.38 -8.07
C ASN A 71 -0.66 -25.65 -8.03
N TYR A 72 -0.49 -26.52 -9.02
CA TYR A 72 -1.19 -27.80 -9.07
C TYR A 72 -0.77 -28.68 -7.88
N CYS A 73 0.53 -28.82 -7.61
CA CYS A 73 1.03 -29.58 -6.46
C CYS A 73 0.50 -29.03 -5.13
N ALA A 74 0.41 -27.71 -4.97
CA ALA A 74 -0.17 -27.06 -3.79
C ALA A 74 -1.68 -27.37 -3.67
N LEU A 75 -2.44 -27.27 -4.76
CA LEU A 75 -3.86 -27.61 -4.78
C LEU A 75 -4.11 -29.07 -4.41
N VAL A 76 -3.34 -30.02 -4.97
CA VAL A 76 -3.40 -31.44 -4.61
C VAL A 76 -3.14 -31.65 -3.12
N GLY A 77 -2.25 -30.87 -2.52
CA GLY A 77 -1.99 -30.90 -1.07
C GLY A 77 -3.09 -30.29 -0.21
N LEU A 78 -3.90 -29.36 -0.76
CA LEU A 78 -4.92 -28.61 -0.04
C LEU A 78 -6.35 -29.16 -0.23
N ILE A 79 -6.62 -29.79 -1.38
CA ILE A 79 -7.93 -30.28 -1.79
C ILE A 79 -7.85 -31.81 -1.95
N PRO A 80 -8.58 -32.59 -1.13
CA PRO A 80 -8.69 -34.04 -1.30
C PRO A 80 -9.30 -34.41 -2.65
N ASP A 81 -8.78 -35.47 -3.28
CA ASP A 81 -9.26 -35.99 -4.57
C ASP A 81 -9.26 -34.95 -5.70
N PHE A 82 -8.31 -34.00 -5.66
CA PHE A 82 -8.09 -33.02 -6.71
C PHE A 82 -7.50 -33.69 -7.96
N ASP A 83 -8.20 -33.58 -9.09
CA ASP A 83 -7.84 -34.23 -10.34
C ASP A 83 -8.05 -33.29 -11.53
N ILE A 84 -7.06 -32.45 -11.78
CA ILE A 84 -7.04 -31.56 -12.94
C ILE A 84 -6.05 -32.08 -13.97
N GLY A 85 -6.58 -32.52 -15.11
CA GLY A 85 -5.78 -32.85 -16.28
C GLY A 85 -5.69 -31.71 -17.30
N GLU A 86 -4.85 -31.90 -18.32
CA GLU A 86 -4.69 -30.98 -19.46
C GLU A 86 -5.99 -30.69 -20.22
N ASN A 87 -6.98 -31.57 -20.06
CA ASN A 87 -8.28 -31.48 -20.72
C ASN A 87 -9.36 -30.81 -19.86
N SER A 88 -9.05 -30.42 -18.62
CA SER A 88 -10.02 -29.71 -17.79
C SER A 88 -10.42 -28.38 -18.42
N GLU A 89 -11.62 -27.94 -18.08
CA GLU A 89 -12.19 -26.72 -18.63
C GLU A 89 -11.33 -25.50 -18.30
N ILE A 90 -10.88 -25.37 -17.05
CA ILE A 90 -10.07 -24.24 -16.59
C ILE A 90 -8.68 -24.18 -17.26
N VAL A 91 -8.05 -25.32 -17.51
CA VAL A 91 -6.73 -25.37 -18.17
C VAL A 91 -6.83 -24.91 -19.63
N ARG A 92 -7.91 -25.30 -20.31
CA ARG A 92 -8.16 -24.99 -21.73
C ARG A 92 -8.95 -23.71 -21.96
N TYR A 93 -9.34 -23.02 -20.88
CA TYR A 93 -10.16 -21.83 -20.96
C TYR A 93 -9.44 -20.73 -21.76
N ASN A 94 -10.10 -20.27 -22.82
CA ASN A 94 -9.58 -19.24 -23.74
C ASN A 94 -10.71 -18.39 -24.35
N GLU A 95 -11.82 -18.21 -23.63
CA GLU A 95 -12.93 -17.37 -24.13
C GLU A 95 -12.61 -15.88 -23.99
N ASP A 96 -12.90 -15.08 -25.03
CA ASP A 96 -12.58 -13.65 -25.09
C ASP A 96 -11.09 -13.31 -24.79
N ASP A 97 -10.19 -14.21 -25.18
CA ASP A 97 -8.74 -14.15 -24.92
C ASP A 97 -8.36 -14.22 -23.43
N TYR A 98 -9.25 -14.72 -22.57
CA TYR A 98 -8.95 -14.92 -21.16
C TYR A 98 -8.35 -16.29 -20.90
N ARG A 99 -7.29 -16.35 -20.11
CA ARG A 99 -6.65 -17.61 -19.70
C ARG A 99 -6.42 -17.67 -18.19
N SER A 100 -6.39 -18.89 -17.68
CA SER A 100 -6.07 -19.22 -16.28
C SER A 100 -4.67 -18.74 -15.90
N LEU A 101 -4.55 -17.98 -14.80
CA LEU A 101 -3.25 -17.59 -14.23
C LEU A 101 -2.52 -18.79 -13.62
N MET A 102 -3.23 -19.74 -13.02
CA MET A 102 -2.59 -20.90 -12.37
C MET A 102 -1.96 -21.89 -13.35
N PHE A 103 -2.53 -22.00 -14.56
CA PHE A 103 -2.11 -22.98 -15.57
C PHE A 103 -1.43 -22.34 -16.78
N ASN A 104 -1.54 -21.02 -16.96
CA ASN A 104 -0.80 -20.27 -17.96
C ASN A 104 0.05 -19.21 -17.25
N HIS A 105 1.37 -19.45 -17.20
CA HIS A 105 2.30 -18.54 -16.55
C HIS A 105 2.92 -17.59 -17.57
N THR A 106 3.34 -16.44 -17.07
CA THR A 106 4.20 -15.52 -17.83
C THR A 106 5.67 -15.75 -17.54
N ASP A 107 6.54 -15.30 -18.43
CA ASP A 107 7.98 -15.20 -18.19
C ASP A 107 8.36 -14.27 -16.99
N TYR A 108 7.39 -13.57 -16.39
CA TYR A 108 7.61 -12.58 -15.31
C TYR A 108 7.70 -13.13 -13.89
N GLY A 109 7.64 -14.45 -13.72
CA GLY A 109 7.93 -15.11 -12.45
C GLY A 109 6.90 -16.18 -12.07
N SER A 110 7.33 -17.11 -11.23
CA SER A 110 6.47 -18.16 -10.67
C SER A 110 5.48 -17.54 -9.68
N VAL A 111 4.18 -17.61 -10.00
CA VAL A 111 3.12 -17.48 -9.01
C VAL A 111 2.88 -18.85 -8.42
N TYR A 112 2.70 -18.94 -7.12
CA TYR A 112 2.33 -20.18 -6.47
C TYR A 112 1.22 -19.97 -5.45
N LEU A 113 0.36 -20.97 -5.31
CA LEU A 113 -0.72 -20.97 -4.33
C LEU A 113 -0.13 -21.25 -2.94
N GLU A 114 -0.33 -20.33 -2.00
CA GLU A 114 0.16 -20.45 -0.62
C GLU A 114 -0.93 -20.78 0.39
N GLY A 115 -2.18 -20.40 0.10
CA GLY A 115 -3.29 -20.62 1.01
C GLY A 115 -4.62 -20.71 0.27
N LEU A 116 -5.47 -21.61 0.75
CA LEU A 116 -6.82 -21.82 0.24
C LEU A 116 -7.77 -22.17 1.38
N GLU A 117 -8.78 -21.34 1.57
CA GLU A 117 -9.89 -21.57 2.48
C GLU A 117 -11.17 -21.11 1.78
N ILE A 118 -11.92 -22.05 1.22
CA ILE A 118 -13.22 -21.77 0.59
C ILE A 118 -14.28 -22.58 1.35
N ALA A 119 -15.36 -21.90 1.76
CA ALA A 119 -16.54 -22.47 2.35
C ALA A 119 -16.31 -23.37 3.58
N ARG A 120 -15.47 -22.93 4.53
CA ARG A 120 -15.29 -23.62 5.84
C ARG A 120 -15.95 -22.93 7.03
N GLY A 121 -16.60 -21.79 6.82
CA GLY A 121 -17.57 -21.22 7.76
C GLY A 121 -17.00 -20.64 9.06
N GLU A 122 -15.68 -20.59 9.24
CA GLU A 122 -15.07 -20.05 10.47
C GLU A 122 -14.14 -18.83 10.25
N ASN A 123 -13.76 -18.49 9.00
CA ASN A 123 -12.98 -17.29 8.66
C ASN A 123 -13.46 -16.64 7.34
N ASP A 124 -12.95 -15.44 7.04
CA ASP A 124 -13.10 -14.78 5.73
C ASP A 124 -12.56 -15.73 4.63
N ASP A 125 -13.43 -16.41 3.88
CA ASP A 125 -13.05 -17.31 2.79
C ASP A 125 -12.05 -16.59 1.86
N TYR A 126 -10.88 -17.20 1.64
CA TYR A 126 -9.81 -16.58 0.88
C TYR A 126 -8.94 -17.58 0.12
N MET A 127 -8.28 -17.04 -0.91
CA MET A 127 -7.20 -17.69 -1.62
C MET A 127 -6.01 -16.74 -1.68
N CYS A 128 -4.81 -17.25 -1.41
CA CYS A 128 -3.58 -16.47 -1.39
C CYS A 128 -2.60 -17.00 -2.45
N PHE A 129 -2.25 -16.15 -3.40
CA PHE A 129 -1.14 -16.37 -4.32
C PHE A 129 0.12 -15.68 -3.78
N GLY A 130 1.19 -16.43 -3.58
CA GLY A 130 2.53 -15.93 -3.32
C GLY A 130 3.36 -15.76 -4.60
N GLY A 131 4.43 -14.96 -4.51
CA GLY A 131 5.42 -14.75 -5.56
C GLY A 131 5.40 -13.35 -6.19
N TYR A 132 5.90 -13.20 -7.42
CA TYR A 132 5.93 -11.91 -8.13
C TYR A 132 4.54 -11.54 -8.70
N THR A 133 3.53 -11.39 -7.85
CA THR A 133 2.13 -11.15 -8.23
C THR A 133 1.84 -9.71 -8.71
N GLN A 134 2.60 -8.71 -8.23
CA GLN A 134 2.40 -7.32 -8.64
C GLN A 134 2.70 -7.00 -10.11
N PRO A 135 3.82 -7.49 -10.71
CA PRO A 135 4.07 -7.32 -12.14
C PRO A 135 2.92 -7.81 -13.01
N ILE A 136 2.26 -8.90 -12.60
CA ILE A 136 1.18 -9.55 -13.35
C ILE A 136 -0.01 -8.61 -13.48
N LEU A 137 -0.57 -8.10 -12.38
CA LEU A 137 -1.72 -7.18 -12.45
C LEU A 137 -1.37 -5.79 -13.00
N LYS A 138 -0.09 -5.42 -13.08
CA LYS A 138 0.34 -4.23 -13.83
C LYS A 138 0.30 -4.45 -15.34
N HIS A 139 0.61 -5.67 -15.77
CA HIS A 139 0.62 -6.08 -17.17
C HIS A 139 -0.81 -6.37 -17.65
N PHE A 140 -1.52 -7.28 -16.97
CA PHE A 140 -2.88 -7.71 -17.30
C PHE A 140 -3.91 -6.83 -16.60
N ARG A 141 -4.67 -6.07 -17.40
CA ARG A 141 -5.57 -5.05 -16.86
C ARG A 141 -7.01 -5.45 -16.77
N HIS A 142 -7.38 -6.53 -17.42
CA HIS A 142 -8.74 -6.99 -17.45
C HIS A 142 -8.72 -8.38 -16.83
N ILE A 143 -9.46 -8.52 -15.73
CA ILE A 143 -9.49 -9.76 -14.96
C ILE A 143 -10.92 -10.22 -14.75
N LYS A 144 -11.10 -11.53 -14.71
CA LYS A 144 -12.28 -12.23 -14.20
C LYS A 144 -11.80 -13.25 -13.15
N VAL A 145 -12.71 -13.79 -12.36
CA VAL A 145 -12.44 -14.93 -11.48
C VAL A 145 -13.35 -16.08 -11.91
N ALA A 146 -12.77 -17.26 -12.08
CA ALA A 146 -13.50 -18.50 -12.35
C ALA A 146 -13.58 -19.32 -11.07
N TYR A 147 -14.80 -19.72 -10.69
CA TYR A 147 -15.04 -20.68 -9.61
C TYR A 147 -15.03 -22.08 -10.21
N CYS A 148 -14.21 -22.97 -9.64
CA CYS A 148 -13.96 -24.29 -10.21
C CYS A 148 -14.26 -25.39 -9.20
N ASP A 149 -14.77 -26.51 -9.69
CA ASP A 149 -14.84 -27.74 -8.90
C ASP A 149 -13.47 -28.43 -8.81
N LYS A 150 -13.38 -29.54 -8.09
CA LYS A 150 -12.13 -30.30 -7.88
C LYS A 150 -11.56 -30.97 -9.15
N ASP A 151 -12.37 -31.07 -10.20
CA ASP A 151 -12.02 -31.69 -11.49
C ASP A 151 -11.61 -30.62 -12.53
N GLY A 152 -11.68 -29.34 -12.14
CA GLY A 152 -11.33 -28.20 -12.98
C GLY A 152 -12.43 -27.79 -13.96
N ASN A 153 -13.69 -28.18 -13.72
CA ASN A 153 -14.83 -27.63 -14.45
C ASN A 153 -15.20 -26.26 -13.88
N ILE A 154 -15.63 -25.36 -14.75
CA ILE A 154 -15.99 -23.99 -14.35
C ILE A 154 -17.47 -23.98 -13.94
N LEU A 155 -17.72 -23.64 -12.69
CA LEU A 155 -19.07 -23.53 -12.11
C LEU A 155 -19.68 -22.15 -12.31
N GLY A 156 -18.83 -21.13 -12.45
CA GLY A 156 -19.24 -19.75 -12.69
C GLY A 156 -18.05 -18.84 -12.91
N ILE A 157 -18.29 -17.72 -13.61
CA ILE A 157 -17.29 -16.70 -13.88
C ILE A 157 -17.84 -15.34 -13.50
N THR A 158 -17.04 -14.54 -12.80
CA THR A 158 -17.43 -13.17 -12.45
C THR A 158 -17.44 -12.26 -13.70
N LYS A 159 -18.14 -11.13 -13.57
CA LYS A 159 -18.03 -10.03 -14.53
C LYS A 159 -16.59 -9.52 -14.62
N GLU A 160 -16.22 -9.10 -15.82
CA GLU A 160 -14.92 -8.47 -16.07
C GLU A 160 -14.79 -7.18 -15.27
N ILE A 161 -13.60 -6.96 -14.70
CA ILE A 161 -13.19 -5.65 -14.23
C ILE A 161 -11.88 -5.20 -14.83
N LYS A 162 -11.75 -3.87 -14.93
CA LYS A 162 -10.50 -3.23 -15.30
C LYS A 162 -9.71 -2.85 -14.05
N VAL A 163 -8.55 -3.46 -13.87
CA VAL A 163 -7.57 -3.14 -12.83
C VAL A 163 -7.06 -1.71 -13.04
N LYS A 164 -7.14 -0.90 -11.99
CA LYS A 164 -6.74 0.51 -12.04
C LYS A 164 -5.23 0.63 -12.11
N LYS A 165 -4.73 1.43 -13.05
CA LYS A 165 -3.33 1.84 -13.09
C LYS A 165 -2.99 2.70 -11.89
N THR A 166 -1.86 2.38 -11.26
CA THR A 166 -1.13 3.30 -10.41
C THR A 166 0.17 3.72 -11.12
N PRO A 167 0.57 5.00 -11.06
CA PRO A 167 1.88 5.43 -11.52
C PRO A 167 3.01 5.04 -10.55
N LEU A 168 2.68 4.42 -9.42
CA LEU A 168 3.63 4.02 -8.38
C LEU A 168 3.86 2.51 -8.41
N ASN A 169 5.11 2.09 -8.23
CA ASN A 169 5.51 0.69 -8.33
C ASN A 169 5.15 -0.16 -7.11
N ASP A 170 4.77 0.43 -5.97
CA ASP A 170 4.59 -0.30 -4.72
C ASP A 170 3.11 -0.28 -4.29
N VAL A 171 2.32 -1.19 -4.87
CA VAL A 171 0.91 -1.36 -4.51
C VAL A 171 0.57 -2.82 -4.32
N THR A 172 -0.12 -3.13 -3.23
CA THR A 172 -0.71 -4.46 -3.03
C THR A 172 -2.14 -4.41 -3.54
N TYR A 173 -2.55 -5.43 -4.28
CA TYR A 173 -3.93 -5.58 -4.75
C TYR A 173 -4.69 -6.51 -3.83
N GLU A 174 -5.92 -6.12 -3.51
CA GLU A 174 -6.92 -6.95 -2.86
C GLU A 174 -8.03 -7.20 -3.87
N ILE A 175 -8.32 -8.48 -4.11
CA ILE A 175 -9.41 -8.90 -4.98
C ILE A 175 -10.52 -9.44 -4.07
N LYS A 176 -11.76 -9.06 -4.35
CA LYS A 176 -12.95 -9.61 -3.70
C LYS A 176 -13.93 -10.09 -4.75
N ALA A 177 -14.32 -11.36 -4.69
CA ALA A 177 -15.25 -11.99 -5.61
C ALA A 177 -16.49 -12.44 -4.83
N ASP A 178 -17.68 -12.01 -5.26
CA ASP A 178 -18.95 -12.22 -4.56
C ASP A 178 -20.03 -12.55 -5.58
N GLY A 179 -20.32 -13.85 -5.74
CA GLY A 179 -21.16 -14.37 -6.80
C GLY A 179 -20.60 -14.01 -8.18
N ASP A 180 -21.35 -13.21 -8.95
CA ASP A 180 -20.91 -12.74 -10.27
C ASP A 180 -20.15 -11.40 -10.21
N GLU A 181 -20.05 -10.76 -9.05
CA GLU A 181 -19.37 -9.49 -8.88
C GLU A 181 -17.89 -9.67 -8.55
N LEU A 182 -17.06 -8.81 -9.14
CA LEU A 182 -15.64 -8.74 -8.84
C LEU A 182 -15.25 -7.32 -8.48
N ARG A 183 -14.43 -7.16 -7.44
CA ARG A 183 -13.91 -5.87 -6.98
C ARG A 183 -12.41 -6.00 -6.78
N CYS A 184 -11.64 -5.12 -7.43
CA CYS A 184 -10.21 -5.00 -7.20
C CYS A 184 -9.92 -3.63 -6.58
N ARG A 185 -9.32 -3.66 -5.40
CA ARG A 185 -8.80 -2.48 -4.71
C ARG A 185 -7.29 -2.58 -4.66
N PHE A 186 -6.63 -1.43 -4.69
CA PHE A 186 -5.21 -1.37 -4.41
C PHE A 186 -4.98 -0.57 -3.15
N PHE A 187 -4.06 -1.04 -2.32
CA PHE A 187 -3.56 -0.31 -1.18
C PHE A 187 -2.15 0.19 -1.51
N LYS A 188 -1.93 1.49 -1.29
CA LYS A 188 -0.59 2.04 -1.31
C LYS A 188 0.06 1.72 0.01
N ALA A 189 1.25 1.13 -0.04
CA ALA A 189 2.01 0.90 1.17
C ALA A 189 2.41 2.23 1.84
N PRO A 190 2.44 2.29 3.18
CA PRO A 190 2.84 3.47 3.92
C PRO A 190 4.32 3.87 3.74
N LYS A 191 5.17 3.01 3.14
CA LYS A 191 6.64 3.18 3.08
C LYS A 191 7.07 4.59 2.69
N TYR A 192 6.39 5.22 1.73
CA TYR A 192 6.68 6.60 1.34
C TYR A 192 5.67 7.63 1.87
N TYR A 193 4.44 7.23 2.17
CA TYR A 193 3.44 8.16 2.68
C TYR A 193 3.79 8.65 4.09
N LEU A 194 4.20 7.74 4.98
CA LEU A 194 4.63 8.10 6.33
C LEU A 194 5.96 8.88 6.30
N LEU A 195 6.90 8.50 5.45
CA LEU A 195 8.15 9.27 5.28
C LEU A 195 7.88 10.68 4.77
N ALA A 196 7.03 10.83 3.75
CA ALA A 196 6.62 12.13 3.24
C ALA A 196 5.90 12.95 4.32
N LEU A 197 5.04 12.34 5.13
CA LEU A 197 4.33 13.00 6.22
C LEU A 197 5.29 13.46 7.33
N VAL A 198 6.31 12.66 7.66
CA VAL A 198 7.39 13.04 8.59
C VAL A 198 8.19 14.22 8.05
N LEU A 199 8.56 14.20 6.76
CA LEU A 199 9.26 15.31 6.12
C LEU A 199 8.41 16.59 6.09
N TRP A 200 7.12 16.48 5.76
CA TRP A 200 6.18 17.60 5.81
C TRP A 200 6.01 18.17 7.22
N ALA A 201 5.90 17.30 8.23
CA ALA A 201 5.86 17.72 9.63
C ALA A 201 7.14 18.46 10.03
N ALA A 202 8.31 17.97 9.63
CA ALA A 202 9.60 18.63 9.90
C ALA A 202 9.69 20.02 9.23
N VAL A 203 9.24 20.15 7.97
CA VAL A 203 9.20 21.44 7.26
C VAL A 203 8.25 22.42 7.94
N LEU A 204 7.02 21.99 8.25
CA LEU A 204 6.04 22.82 8.96
C LEU A 204 6.60 23.30 10.31
N PHE A 205 7.35 22.43 10.99
CA PHE A 205 7.96 22.74 12.28
C PHE A 205 9.12 23.74 12.16
N ALA A 206 9.99 23.61 11.16
CA ALA A 206 11.05 24.57 10.87
C ALA A 206 10.47 25.98 10.60
N VAL A 207 9.35 26.04 9.87
CA VAL A 207 8.62 27.28 9.61
C VAL A 207 8.08 27.87 10.93
N CYS A 208 7.43 27.08 11.78
CA CYS A 208 6.92 27.54 13.08
C CYS A 208 8.03 28.06 14.00
N ALA A 209 9.15 27.33 14.10
CA ALA A 209 10.31 27.75 14.89
C ALA A 209 10.90 29.07 14.37
N ALA A 210 11.06 29.21 13.05
CA ALA A 210 11.53 30.45 12.44
C ALA A 210 10.60 31.63 12.75
N VAL A 211 9.27 31.45 12.67
CA VAL A 211 8.28 32.48 13.01
C VAL A 211 8.39 32.91 14.48
N ILE A 212 8.55 31.97 15.42
CA ILE A 212 8.71 32.28 16.85
C ILE A 212 10.00 33.10 17.07
N ILE A 213 11.12 32.66 16.50
CA ILE A 213 12.41 33.36 16.62
C ILE A 213 12.31 34.78 16.03
N ILE A 214 11.68 34.93 14.86
CA ILE A 214 11.48 36.24 14.23
C ILE A 214 10.62 37.14 15.11
N LYS A 215 9.51 36.63 15.69
CA LYS A 215 8.65 37.39 16.59
C LYS A 215 9.39 37.85 17.85
N GLU A 216 10.19 36.98 18.48
CA GLU A 216 11.00 37.35 19.63
C GLU A 216 12.04 38.43 19.26
N LYS A 217 12.71 38.29 18.12
CA LYS A 217 13.71 39.27 17.65
C LYS A 217 13.10 40.62 17.31
N ILE A 218 11.87 40.65 16.78
CA ILE A 218 11.10 41.88 16.54
C ILE A 218 10.70 42.52 17.88
N ALA A 219 10.22 41.74 18.85
CA ALA A 219 9.85 42.23 20.18
C ALA A 219 11.06 42.79 20.95
N GLU A 220 12.22 42.13 20.87
CA GLU A 220 13.49 42.63 21.43
C GLU A 220 13.90 43.95 20.76
N ARG A 221 13.77 44.08 19.42
CA ARG A 221 14.05 45.34 18.72
C ARG A 221 13.06 46.47 19.05
N GLN A 222 11.77 46.16 19.21
CA GLN A 222 10.76 47.14 19.59
C GLN A 222 10.95 47.64 21.03
N SER A 223 11.22 46.73 21.96
CA SER A 223 11.54 47.08 23.34
C SER A 223 12.86 47.84 23.47
N ALA A 224 13.87 47.52 22.66
CA ALA A 224 15.12 48.28 22.60
C ALA A 224 14.91 49.71 22.06
N LYS A 225 14.06 49.89 21.03
CA LYS A 225 13.69 51.22 20.52
C LYS A 225 12.91 52.06 21.55
N MET A 226 12.03 51.45 22.34
CA MET A 226 11.30 52.16 23.41
C MET A 226 12.20 52.58 24.59
N ARG A 227 13.40 51.99 24.73
CA ARG A 227 14.34 52.29 25.83
C ARG A 227 15.38 53.36 25.48
N ILE A 228 15.35 53.94 24.27
CA ILE A 228 16.18 55.10 23.94
C ILE A 228 15.58 56.29 24.68
N PRO A 229 16.25 56.87 25.71
CA PRO A 229 15.72 58.01 26.42
C PRO A 229 15.75 59.23 25.50
N ILE A 230 14.63 59.93 25.40
CA ILE A 230 14.58 61.29 24.84
C ILE A 230 15.37 62.17 25.82
N GLN A 231 16.66 62.32 25.61
CA GLN A 231 17.46 63.35 26.25
C GLN A 231 17.24 64.65 25.45
N SER A 232 16.08 65.27 25.68
CA SER A 232 15.81 66.65 25.22
C SER A 232 16.56 67.57 26.17
N GLY A 233 17.57 68.25 25.63
CA GLY A 233 18.47 69.12 26.40
C GLY A 233 17.75 70.33 26.99
N GLU A 234 18.10 70.64 28.23
CA GLU A 234 17.94 71.97 28.81
C GLU A 234 19.07 72.18 29.83
N ALA A 235 20.20 72.65 29.35
CA ALA A 235 21.26 73.22 30.16
C ALA A 235 22.01 74.22 29.28
N ASP A 236 21.56 75.47 29.31
CA ASP A 236 22.43 76.65 29.16
C ASP A 236 21.62 77.90 29.51
N ASN A 237 21.67 78.28 30.79
CA ASN A 237 21.49 79.67 31.19
C ASN A 237 22.71 80.03 32.03
N GLU A 238 23.75 80.50 31.34
CA GLU A 238 24.95 81.07 31.92
C GLU A 238 24.60 82.30 32.76
N SER A 239 24.96 82.25 34.05
CA SER A 239 25.06 83.43 34.88
C SER A 239 26.29 84.24 34.47
N LYS A 240 26.08 85.46 33.96
CA LYS A 240 27.08 86.53 34.07
C LYS A 240 26.39 87.85 34.34
N LYS A 241 26.51 88.35 35.58
CA LYS A 241 26.65 89.77 35.88
C LYS A 241 27.60 89.95 37.07
N GLN A 242 28.79 90.46 36.77
CA GLN A 242 29.61 91.27 37.65
C GLN A 242 29.29 92.74 37.33
N ASP A 243 28.82 93.48 38.32
CA ASP A 243 29.45 94.68 38.91
C ASP A 243 28.48 95.32 39.92
#